data_AF-A0AA40BBL5-F1
#
_entry.id   AF-A0AA40BBL5-F1
#
_cell.length_a   1.000
_cell.length_b   1.000
_cell.length_c   1.000
_cell.angle_alpha   90.00
_cell.angle_beta   90.00
_cell.angle_gamma   90.00
#
_symmetry.space_group_name_H-M   'P 1'
#
loop_
_entity.id
_entity.type
_entity.pdbx_description
1 polymer ?
#
loop_
_entity_poly.entity_id
_entity_poly.type
_entity_poly.pdbx_seq_one_letter_code
_entity_poly.pdbx_strand_id
1 'polypeptide(L)'
;MRFALAVTAFAGTALAYPGLSSIFAQRATDCLTEADAKDIVDLYVRLIANYKDEDCEKYCADDFVDRSDSINTFIFRPLGEPTFATKKIFMEAQGTNPPFPVIVDGVDAVACESVGLRWHATFGAANLPSRGITLIGATKKAGFWQIKSLDVEFNSLIWLLNMGGNYTWEG
;
A
#
# COMPACT_ATOMS: atom_id res chain seq x y z
N MET A 1 -39.63 80.16 -24.63
CA MET A 1 -38.50 80.00 -23.67
C MET A 1 -38.55 78.57 -23.11
N ARG A 2 -37.47 77.79 -23.31
CA ARG A 2 -36.97 76.73 -22.41
C ARG A 2 -37.83 75.46 -22.26
N PHE A 3 -37.33 74.21 -22.23
CA PHE A 3 -36.04 73.56 -22.49
C PHE A 3 -36.38 72.06 -22.65
N ALA A 4 -35.63 71.34 -23.48
CA ALA A 4 -35.75 69.90 -23.74
C ALA A 4 -35.34 69.03 -22.54
N LEU A 5 -35.80 67.77 -22.50
CA LEU A 5 -35.04 66.65 -21.94
C LEU A 5 -35.48 65.32 -22.58
N ALA A 6 -34.65 64.83 -23.49
CA ALA A 6 -34.70 63.47 -24.00
C ALA A 6 -33.85 62.59 -23.07
N VAL A 7 -34.43 61.50 -22.58
CA VAL A 7 -33.71 60.48 -21.79
C VAL A 7 -33.29 59.36 -22.74
N THR A 8 -32.00 59.30 -23.02
CA THR A 8 -31.36 58.18 -23.75
C THR A 8 -31.05 57.05 -22.77
N ALA A 9 -31.73 55.92 -22.92
CA ALA A 9 -31.41 54.68 -22.21
C ALA A 9 -30.25 53.97 -22.92
N PHE A 10 -29.12 53.79 -22.21
CA PHE A 10 -28.03 52.92 -22.66
C PHE A 10 -28.39 51.46 -22.36
N ALA A 11 -28.62 50.66 -23.40
CA ALA A 11 -28.71 49.21 -23.29
C ALA A 11 -27.28 48.63 -23.23
N GLY A 12 -26.86 48.17 -22.05
CA GLY A 12 -25.61 47.43 -21.87
C GLY A 12 -25.78 45.99 -22.35
N THR A 13 -25.08 45.62 -23.43
CA THR A 13 -24.94 44.24 -23.87
C THR A 13 -23.96 43.50 -22.96
N ALA A 14 -24.47 42.64 -22.08
CA ALA A 14 -23.65 41.69 -21.35
C ALA A 14 -23.14 40.62 -22.34
N LEU A 15 -21.85 40.66 -22.65
CA LEU A 15 -21.18 39.59 -23.37
C LEU A 15 -21.09 38.37 -22.45
N ALA A 16 -21.89 37.35 -22.73
CA ALA A 16 -21.76 36.03 -22.11
C ALA A 16 -20.40 35.44 -22.54
N TYR A 17 -19.44 35.43 -21.63
CA TYR A 17 -18.20 34.68 -21.82
C TYR A 17 -18.56 33.19 -21.89
N PRO A 18 -18.17 32.46 -22.94
CA PRO A 18 -18.28 31.01 -22.93
C PRO A 18 -17.39 30.51 -21.79
N GLY A 19 -18.01 29.90 -20.78
CA GLY A 19 -17.32 29.34 -19.65
C GLY A 19 -16.22 28.38 -20.12
N LEU A 20 -15.00 28.59 -19.63
CA LEU A 20 -13.86 27.68 -19.74
C LEU A 20 -14.07 26.39 -18.93
N SER A 21 -15.30 25.88 -18.89
CA SER A 21 -15.71 24.75 -18.04
C SER A 21 -15.27 23.39 -18.59
N SER A 22 -14.34 23.33 -19.55
CA SER A 22 -13.97 22.07 -20.23
C SER A 22 -12.48 21.78 -20.35
N ILE A 23 -11.60 22.46 -19.59
CA ILE A 23 -10.15 22.17 -19.61
C ILE A 23 -9.67 21.41 -18.35
N PHE A 24 -10.53 21.27 -17.34
CA PHE A 24 -10.27 20.44 -16.17
C PHE A 24 -11.35 19.37 -16.07
N ALA A 25 -11.38 18.44 -17.02
CA ALA A 25 -11.77 17.09 -16.65
C ALA A 25 -10.69 16.60 -15.67
N GLN A 26 -10.87 16.92 -14.37
CA GLN A 26 -10.19 16.23 -13.31
C GLN A 26 -10.44 14.75 -13.59
N ARG A 27 -9.41 14.02 -14.06
CA ARG A 27 -9.34 12.61 -13.76
C ARG A 27 -9.49 12.57 -12.24
N ALA A 28 -10.63 12.13 -11.74
CA ALA A 28 -10.71 11.71 -10.37
C ALA A 28 -9.63 10.63 -10.25
N THR A 29 -8.48 10.99 -9.69
CA THR A 29 -7.53 10.02 -9.19
C THR A 29 -8.29 9.32 -8.08
N ASP A 30 -8.78 8.12 -8.39
CA ASP A 30 -9.41 7.25 -7.41
C ASP A 30 -8.34 6.98 -6.33
N CYS A 31 -8.41 7.72 -5.22
CA CYS A 31 -7.62 7.47 -4.03
C CYS A 31 -8.24 6.32 -3.25
N LEU A 32 -7.42 5.56 -2.52
CA LEU A 32 -7.91 4.57 -1.57
C LEU A 32 -8.89 5.21 -0.59
N THR A 33 -10.04 4.56 -0.41
CA THR A 33 -10.95 4.81 0.71
C THR A 33 -10.55 3.95 1.93
N GLU A 34 -11.15 4.21 3.09
CA GLU A 34 -10.96 3.33 4.26
C GLU A 34 -11.43 1.89 3.99
N ALA A 35 -12.48 1.73 3.17
CA ALA A 35 -12.96 0.41 2.77
C ALA A 35 -11.94 -0.30 1.86
N ASP A 36 -11.39 0.41 0.87
CA ASP A 36 -10.32 -0.14 0.03
C ASP A 36 -9.09 -0.50 0.87
N ALA A 37 -8.73 0.33 1.85
CA ALA A 37 -7.61 0.07 2.75
C ALA A 37 -7.84 -1.20 3.57
N LYS A 38 -9.07 -1.43 4.05
CA LYS A 38 -9.43 -2.68 4.73
C LYS A 38 -9.26 -3.89 3.80
N ASP A 39 -9.75 -3.80 2.57
CA ASP A 39 -9.62 -4.89 1.60
C ASP A 39 -8.15 -5.19 1.26
N ILE A 40 -7.32 -4.15 1.15
CA ILE A 40 -5.87 -4.27 0.94
C ILE A 40 -5.18 -4.92 2.13
N VAL A 41 -5.56 -4.59 3.37
CA VAL A 41 -5.01 -5.21 4.58
C VAL A 41 -5.41 -6.68 4.67
N ASP A 42 -6.68 -7.00 4.38
CA ASP A 42 -7.15 -8.39 4.36
C ASP A 42 -6.41 -9.20 3.29
N LEU A 43 -6.15 -8.62 2.11
CA LEU A 43 -5.33 -9.22 1.07
C LEU A 43 -3.87 -9.41 1.52
N TYR A 44 -3.26 -8.42 2.16
CA TYR A 44 -1.91 -8.53 2.70
C TYR A 44 -1.79 -9.75 3.64
N VAL A 45 -2.72 -9.90 4.59
CA VAL A 45 -2.74 -11.06 5.50
C VAL A 45 -2.86 -12.37 4.72
N ARG A 46 -3.66 -12.44 3.66
CA ARG A 46 -3.71 -13.64 2.80
C ARG A 46 -2.37 -13.91 2.12
N LEU A 47 -1.74 -12.89 1.54
CA LEU A 47 -0.47 -13.04 0.81
C LEU A 47 0.69 -13.50 1.71
N ILE A 48 0.74 -13.04 2.96
CA ILE A 48 1.86 -13.32 3.86
C ILE A 48 1.63 -14.49 4.82
N ALA A 49 0.39 -14.71 5.28
CA ALA A 49 0.09 -15.72 6.30
C ALA A 49 -0.69 -16.93 5.76
N ASN A 50 -1.45 -16.78 4.68
CA ASN A 50 -2.36 -17.81 4.15
C ASN A 50 -2.28 -17.89 2.62
N TYR A 51 -1.05 -17.97 2.11
CA TYR A 51 -0.75 -17.75 0.70
C TYR A 51 -1.45 -18.75 -0.23
N LYS A 52 -1.92 -18.22 -1.36
CA LYS A 52 -2.44 -18.96 -2.51
C LYS A 52 -2.02 -18.23 -3.80
N ASP A 53 -1.62 -18.98 -4.81
CA ASP A 53 -1.14 -18.41 -6.08
C ASP A 53 -2.17 -17.45 -6.68
N GLU A 54 -3.46 -17.82 -6.65
CA GLU A 54 -4.53 -17.04 -7.30
C GLU A 54 -4.71 -15.64 -6.69
N ASP A 55 -4.41 -15.47 -5.39
CA ASP A 55 -4.47 -14.17 -4.74
C ASP A 55 -3.41 -13.22 -5.34
N CYS A 56 -2.17 -13.68 -5.49
CA CYS A 56 -1.12 -12.81 -6.03
C CYS A 56 -1.22 -12.68 -7.55
N GLU A 57 -1.61 -13.72 -8.28
CA GLU A 57 -1.88 -13.65 -9.71
C GLU A 57 -2.86 -12.51 -10.04
N LYS A 58 -3.94 -12.40 -9.27
CA LYS A 58 -4.96 -11.38 -9.47
C LYS A 58 -4.58 -10.02 -8.86
N TYR A 59 -4.10 -10.01 -7.63
CA TYR A 59 -4.03 -8.79 -6.83
C TYR A 59 -2.62 -8.23 -6.61
N CYS A 60 -1.55 -8.93 -6.98
CA CYS A 60 -0.22 -8.33 -7.09
C CYS A 60 -0.07 -7.66 -8.46
N ALA A 61 0.39 -6.41 -8.49
CA ALA A 61 0.70 -5.69 -9.73
C ALA A 61 1.83 -6.39 -10.51
N ASP A 62 1.89 -6.17 -11.82
CA ASP A 62 2.92 -6.79 -12.68
C ASP A 62 4.34 -6.33 -12.30
N ASP A 63 4.47 -5.09 -11.81
CA ASP A 63 5.71 -4.47 -11.32
C ASP A 63 5.88 -4.61 -9.79
N PHE A 64 5.27 -5.63 -9.18
CA PHE A 64 5.36 -5.88 -7.75
C PHE A 64 6.79 -6.09 -7.24
N VAL A 65 7.08 -5.52 -6.07
CA VAL A 65 8.36 -5.67 -5.36
C VAL A 65 8.16 -5.73 -3.84
N ASP A 66 8.92 -6.60 -3.18
CA ASP A 66 8.95 -6.74 -1.72
C ASP A 66 10.36 -6.41 -1.19
N ARG A 67 10.41 -5.64 -0.09
CA ARG A 67 11.63 -5.22 0.61
C ARG A 67 11.51 -5.46 2.11
N SER A 68 12.49 -6.17 2.65
CA SER A 68 12.72 -6.32 4.08
C SER A 68 14.16 -6.76 4.36
N ASP A 69 14.94 -5.92 5.01
CA ASP A 69 16.27 -6.30 5.47
C ASP A 69 16.20 -7.29 6.64
N SER A 70 15.12 -7.24 7.42
CA SER A 70 14.80 -8.28 8.40
C SER A 70 14.68 -9.66 7.75
N ILE A 71 14.01 -9.78 6.60
CA ILE A 71 13.94 -11.05 5.86
C ILE A 71 15.28 -11.38 5.19
N ASN A 72 15.91 -10.41 4.52
CA ASN A 72 17.18 -10.61 3.81
C ASN A 72 18.25 -11.25 4.72
N THR A 73 18.27 -10.86 5.99
CA THR A 73 19.14 -11.45 7.01
C THR A 73 18.96 -12.96 7.16
N PHE A 74 17.74 -13.49 7.05
CA PHE A 74 17.46 -14.93 7.23
C PHE A 74 17.61 -15.76 5.97
N ILE A 75 17.43 -15.15 4.80
CA ILE A 75 17.54 -15.82 3.51
C ILE A 75 18.89 -15.57 2.82
N PHE A 76 19.85 -15.01 3.56
CA PHE A 76 21.22 -14.72 3.11
C PHE A 76 21.27 -13.87 1.83
N ARG A 77 20.38 -12.88 1.72
CA ARG A 77 20.41 -11.89 0.63
C ARG A 77 21.17 -10.62 1.06
N PRO A 78 21.77 -9.88 0.10
CA PRO A 78 22.38 -8.59 0.40
C PRO A 78 21.38 -7.62 1.06
N LEU A 79 21.84 -6.90 2.07
CA LEU A 79 21.05 -5.84 2.72
C LEU A 79 20.93 -4.62 1.80
N GLY A 80 19.82 -3.90 1.91
CA GLY A 80 19.47 -2.74 1.08
C GLY A 80 18.93 -3.09 -0.31
N GLU A 81 18.94 -4.38 -0.69
CA GLU A 81 18.39 -4.87 -1.96
C GLU A 81 16.96 -5.42 -1.78
N PRO A 82 16.16 -5.46 -2.86
CA PRO A 82 14.85 -6.10 -2.82
C PRO A 82 14.94 -7.55 -2.35
N THR A 83 14.09 -7.91 -1.38
CA THR A 83 13.94 -9.28 -0.88
C THR A 83 13.38 -10.16 -1.99
N PHE A 84 12.27 -9.72 -2.59
CA PHE A 84 11.69 -10.33 -3.77
C PHE A 84 11.53 -9.26 -4.86
N ALA A 85 12.48 -9.25 -5.80
CA ALA A 85 12.58 -8.22 -6.83
C ALA A 85 11.46 -8.23 -7.87
N THR A 86 10.66 -9.31 -7.93
CA THR A 86 9.55 -9.44 -8.89
C THR A 86 8.39 -10.21 -8.26
N LYS A 87 7.18 -10.00 -8.79
CA LYS A 87 5.99 -10.81 -8.52
C LYS A 87 6.28 -12.32 -8.55
N LYS A 88 6.92 -12.81 -9.60
CA LYS A 88 7.20 -14.24 -9.78
C LYS A 88 8.07 -14.78 -8.65
N ILE A 89 9.15 -14.07 -8.29
CA ILE A 89 10.05 -14.48 -7.21
C ILE A 89 9.31 -14.50 -5.86
N PHE A 90 8.45 -13.50 -5.61
CA PHE A 90 7.61 -13.47 -4.40
C PHE A 90 6.68 -14.69 -4.33
N MET A 91 5.99 -15.00 -5.42
CA MET A 91 5.09 -16.15 -5.49
C MET A 91 5.80 -17.48 -5.25
N GLU A 92 6.95 -17.70 -5.91
CA GLU A 92 7.77 -18.89 -5.74
C GLU A 92 8.24 -19.06 -4.28
N ALA A 93 8.64 -17.97 -3.62
CA ALA A 93 9.06 -18.00 -2.23
C ALA A 93 7.88 -18.31 -1.29
N GLN A 94 6.76 -17.59 -1.43
CA GLN A 94 5.60 -17.77 -0.55
C GLN A 94 4.94 -19.14 -0.69
N GLY A 95 4.96 -19.74 -1.88
CA GLY A 95 4.47 -21.11 -2.10
C GLY A 95 5.22 -22.18 -1.30
N THR A 96 6.43 -21.87 -0.81
CA THR A 96 7.24 -22.78 0.01
C THR A 96 7.21 -22.48 1.50
N ASN A 97 6.71 -21.30 1.89
CA ASN A 97 6.70 -20.87 3.28
C ASN A 97 5.51 -21.49 4.03
N PRO A 98 5.72 -22.07 5.23
CA PRO A 98 4.60 -22.47 6.07
C PRO A 98 3.81 -21.25 6.53
N PRO A 99 2.48 -21.36 6.68
CA PRO A 99 1.65 -20.33 7.31
C PRO A 99 2.18 -19.91 8.69
N PHE A 100 2.15 -18.60 8.98
CA PHE A 100 2.47 -18.06 10.29
C PHE A 100 1.38 -17.11 10.79
N PRO A 101 1.11 -17.04 12.11
CA PRO A 101 -0.07 -16.38 12.65
C PRO A 101 0.13 -14.86 12.77
N VAL A 102 -0.03 -14.13 11.67
CA VAL A 102 -0.03 -12.65 11.71
C VAL A 102 -1.35 -12.12 12.20
N ILE A 103 -1.26 -11.18 13.14
CA ILE A 103 -2.38 -10.41 13.68
C ILE A 103 -2.10 -8.94 13.39
N VAL A 104 -3.02 -8.29 12.68
CA VAL A 104 -2.95 -6.84 12.43
C VAL A 104 -3.45 -6.10 13.66
N ASP A 105 -2.58 -5.29 14.25
CA ASP A 105 -2.87 -4.50 15.46
C ASP A 105 -3.62 -3.21 15.14
N GLY A 106 -3.40 -2.66 13.95
CA GLY A 106 -4.06 -1.44 13.50
C GLY A 106 -3.56 -0.94 12.16
N VAL A 107 -4.41 -0.19 11.47
CA VAL A 107 -4.06 0.63 10.31
C VAL A 107 -3.81 2.04 10.82
N ASP A 108 -2.57 2.52 10.68
CA ASP A 108 -2.16 3.80 11.23
C ASP A 108 -2.14 4.92 10.15
N ALA A 109 -2.13 4.55 8.86
CA ALA A 109 -2.14 5.51 7.77
C ALA A 109 -2.87 4.95 6.53
N VAL A 110 -3.67 5.81 5.89
CA VAL A 110 -4.25 5.57 4.56
C VAL A 110 -3.99 6.80 3.72
N ALA A 111 -3.26 6.63 2.62
CA ALA A 111 -3.04 7.65 1.60
C ALA A 111 -3.64 7.17 0.27
N CYS A 112 -3.59 8.00 -0.77
CA CYS A 112 -4.22 7.67 -2.06
C CYS A 112 -3.78 6.33 -2.66
N GLU A 113 -2.53 5.95 -2.47
CA GLU A 113 -1.94 4.73 -3.05
C GLU A 113 -1.09 3.96 -2.02
N SER A 114 -1.32 4.18 -0.71
CA SER A 114 -0.62 3.41 0.31
C SER A 114 -1.41 3.23 1.61
N VAL A 115 -1.11 2.12 2.30
CA VAL A 115 -1.64 1.80 3.62
C VAL A 115 -0.48 1.47 4.54
N GLY A 116 -0.43 2.11 5.71
CA GLY A 116 0.52 1.81 6.78
C GLY A 116 -0.16 1.06 7.92
N LEU A 117 0.42 -0.05 8.37
CA LEU A 117 -0.13 -0.86 9.44
C LEU A 117 0.93 -1.38 10.43
N ARG A 118 0.49 -1.68 11.64
CA ARG A 118 1.23 -2.44 12.65
C ARG A 118 0.65 -3.83 12.79
N TRP A 119 1.52 -4.80 13.05
CA TRP A 119 1.14 -6.19 13.25
C TRP A 119 2.08 -6.90 14.23
N HIS A 120 1.66 -8.06 14.70
CA HIS A 120 2.53 -8.99 15.40
C HIS A 120 2.30 -10.45 14.98
N ALA A 121 3.31 -11.27 15.23
CA ALA A 121 3.24 -12.71 15.08
C ALA A 121 3.91 -13.40 16.27
N THR A 122 3.33 -14.51 16.72
CA THR A 122 3.83 -15.29 17.85
C THR A 122 3.79 -16.77 17.49
N PHE A 123 4.95 -17.41 17.47
CA PHE A 123 5.12 -18.79 17.01
C PHE A 123 6.39 -19.43 17.58
N GLY A 124 6.56 -20.73 17.31
CA GLY A 124 7.74 -21.49 17.72
C GLY A 124 7.83 -21.71 19.23
N ALA A 125 8.93 -22.31 19.67
CA ALA A 125 9.13 -22.66 21.09
C ALA A 125 9.38 -21.42 21.97
N ALA A 126 10.07 -20.41 21.45
CA ALA A 126 10.29 -19.16 22.19
C ALA A 126 8.97 -18.39 22.41
N ASN A 127 8.03 -18.48 21.46
CA ASN A 127 6.68 -17.95 21.57
C ASN A 127 6.64 -16.46 21.98
N LEU A 128 7.58 -15.67 21.44
CA LEU A 128 7.71 -14.25 21.73
C LEU A 128 6.95 -13.43 20.67
N PRO A 129 6.34 -12.29 21.03
CA PRO A 129 5.65 -11.43 20.07
C PRO A 129 6.67 -10.66 19.21
N SER A 130 6.90 -11.14 17.98
CA SER A 130 7.62 -10.36 16.96
C SER A 130 6.66 -9.31 16.41
N ARG A 131 7.00 -8.03 16.59
CA ARG A 131 6.19 -6.90 16.12
C ARG A 131 6.78 -6.35 14.84
N GLY A 132 5.92 -5.87 13.95
CA GLY A 132 6.31 -5.33 12.67
C GLY A 132 5.45 -4.17 12.23
N ILE A 133 5.96 -3.47 11.22
CA ILE A 133 5.28 -2.42 10.48
C ILE A 133 5.35 -2.78 9.00
N THR A 134 4.29 -2.45 8.27
CA THR A 134 4.27 -2.60 6.82
C THR A 134 3.70 -1.36 6.17
N LEU A 135 4.40 -0.89 5.15
CA LEU A 135 3.87 0.03 4.17
C LEU A 135 3.49 -0.77 2.92
N ILE A 136 2.19 -0.81 2.64
CA ILE A 136 1.63 -1.44 1.45
C ILE A 136 1.46 -0.35 0.40
N GLY A 137 2.22 -0.42 -0.69
CA GLY A 137 1.98 0.39 -1.89
C GLY A 137 0.89 -0.26 -2.73
N ALA A 138 -0.08 0.52 -3.19
CA ALA A 138 -1.20 0.07 -4.01
C ALA A 138 -1.22 0.79 -5.35
N THR A 139 -1.86 0.17 -6.34
CA THR A 139 -2.14 0.79 -7.63
C THR A 139 -3.48 0.32 -8.16
N LYS A 140 -4.19 1.16 -8.92
CA LYS A 140 -5.48 0.80 -9.50
C LYS A 140 -5.32 0.47 -10.98
N LYS A 141 -5.61 -0.78 -11.36
CA LYS A 141 -5.55 -1.26 -12.76
C LYS A 141 -6.83 -2.00 -13.10
N ALA A 142 -7.36 -1.76 -14.30
CA ALA A 142 -8.60 -2.39 -14.78
C ALA A 142 -9.80 -2.29 -13.81
N GLY A 143 -9.89 -1.20 -13.05
CA GLY A 143 -11.01 -0.90 -12.16
C GLY A 143 -10.91 -1.46 -10.73
N PHE A 144 -9.83 -2.16 -10.37
CA PHE A 144 -9.62 -2.69 -9.02
C PHE A 144 -8.22 -2.37 -8.49
N TRP A 145 -8.08 -2.38 -7.16
CA TRP A 145 -6.81 -2.16 -6.47
C TRP A 145 -5.94 -3.42 -6.48
N GLN A 146 -4.65 -3.22 -6.68
CA GLN A 146 -3.60 -4.23 -6.61
C GLN A 146 -2.52 -3.74 -5.65
N ILE A 147 -1.86 -4.67 -4.96
CA ILE A 147 -0.65 -4.39 -4.19
C ILE A 147 0.52 -4.31 -5.18
N LYS A 148 1.23 -3.18 -5.15
CA LYS A 148 2.41 -2.88 -5.96
C LYS A 148 3.71 -3.01 -5.17
N SER A 149 3.70 -2.71 -3.88
CA SER A 149 4.89 -2.92 -3.07
C SER A 149 4.56 -3.32 -1.64
N LEU A 150 5.47 -4.08 -1.05
CA LEU A 150 5.53 -4.32 0.38
C LEU A 150 6.89 -3.83 0.87
N ASP A 151 6.89 -2.85 1.75
CA ASP A 151 8.07 -2.47 2.51
C ASP A 151 7.79 -2.87 3.97
N VAL A 152 8.47 -3.92 4.45
CA VAL A 152 8.15 -4.64 5.68
C VAL A 152 9.37 -4.68 6.59
N GLU A 153 9.21 -4.27 7.84
CA GLU A 153 10.25 -4.46 8.86
C GLU A 153 9.65 -4.94 10.17
N PHE A 154 10.42 -5.73 10.92
CA PHE A 154 9.98 -6.30 12.18
C PHE A 154 11.15 -6.54 13.14
N ASN A 155 10.85 -6.91 14.38
CA ASN A 155 11.84 -7.31 15.38
C ASN A 155 12.58 -8.60 14.96
N SER A 156 13.58 -8.48 14.09
CA SER A 156 14.31 -9.61 13.50
C SER A 156 14.95 -10.53 14.54
N LEU A 157 15.52 -10.00 15.63
CA LEU A 157 16.08 -10.85 16.69
C LEU A 157 15.03 -11.67 17.43
N ILE A 158 13.81 -11.15 17.60
CA ILE A 158 12.70 -11.93 18.17
C ILE A 158 12.27 -13.02 17.19
N TRP A 159 12.19 -12.69 15.90
CA TRP A 159 11.88 -13.64 14.85
C TRP A 159 12.90 -14.79 14.81
N LEU A 160 14.19 -14.48 14.91
CA LEU A 160 15.28 -15.46 14.99
C LEU A 160 15.07 -16.43 16.16
N LEU A 161 14.77 -15.93 17.35
CA LEU A 161 14.48 -16.77 18.52
C LEU A 161 13.25 -17.66 18.29
N ASN A 162 12.18 -17.12 17.68
CA ASN A 162 10.97 -17.88 17.37
C ASN A 162 11.23 -18.99 16.34
N MET A 163 12.18 -18.81 15.42
CA MET A 163 12.63 -19.86 14.50
C MET A 163 13.57 -20.89 15.17
N GLY A 164 13.90 -20.73 16.46
CA GLY A 164 14.80 -21.61 17.20
C GLY A 164 16.29 -21.22 17.10
N GLY A 165 16.58 -20.05 16.54
CA GLY A 165 17.93 -19.49 16.51
C GLY A 165 18.34 -18.87 17.85
N ASN A 166 19.55 -18.32 17.88
CA ASN A 166 20.10 -17.55 18.99
C ASN A 166 20.90 -16.37 18.44
N TYR A 167 21.12 -15.34 19.26
CA TYR A 167 21.98 -14.22 18.92
C TYR A 167 22.86 -13.86 20.11
N THR A 168 24.07 -13.40 19.79
CA THR A 168 24.97 -12.72 20.71
C THR A 168 25.47 -11.48 19.99
N TRP A 169 25.37 -10.32 20.63
CA TRP A 169 26.01 -9.10 20.14
C TRP A 169 27.26 -8.85 20.96
N GLU A 170 28.42 -8.82 20.30
CA GLU A 170 29.73 -8.70 20.95
C GLU A 170 30.35 -7.29 20.80
N GLY A 171 29.67 -6.36 20.11
CA GLY A 171 30.18 -5.03 19.79
C GLY A 171 30.69 -4.97 18.36
#